data_AF-A0A7S1GGJ5-F1
#
_entry.id   AF-A0A7S1GGJ5-F1
#
_cell.length_a   1.000
_cell.length_b   1.000
_cell.length_c   1.000
_cell.angle_alpha   90.00
_cell.angle_beta   90.00
_cell.angle_gamma   90.00
#
_symmetry.space_group_name_H-M   'P 1'
#
loop_
_entity.id
_entity.type
_entity.pdbx_description
1 polymer ?
#
loop_
_entity_poly.entity_id
_entity_poly.type
_entity_poly.pdbx_seq_one_letter_code
_entity_poly.pdbx_strand_id
1 'polypeptide(L)'
;MWVSRIARVLISLGLWDLAMGSLNPTPVVIWHGMGDSCDGSMANVIDVIQEEIPGVYVHCISAETGFLTDTASSFFGDLNQQIESACRDLAMTPELKDGYIGIGFSQGGLFMRGLLQRCHAVGPRMERLISIGGPQNGVVSIPSCPVPISSTLCWILDRSIESVAYQGFVQRMFVQAQYLKLPDRLPEYREH
;
A
#
# COMPACT_ATOMS: atom_id res chain seq x y z
N MET A 1 5.30 -41.25 -16.40
CA MET A 1 4.53 -42.10 -17.35
C MET A 1 3.12 -42.50 -16.88
N TRP A 2 2.74 -42.35 -15.60
CA TRP A 2 1.39 -42.72 -15.11
C TRP A 2 0.34 -41.60 -15.22
N VAL A 3 0.73 -40.33 -15.08
CA VAL A 3 -0.17 -39.16 -15.15
C VAL A 3 -0.87 -39.04 -16.52
N SER A 4 -0.19 -39.45 -17.60
CA SER A 4 -0.72 -39.43 -18.98
C SER A 4 -1.84 -40.44 -19.24
N ARG A 5 -1.93 -41.53 -18.47
CA ARG A 5 -2.92 -42.59 -18.70
C ARG A 5 -4.25 -42.32 -17.99
N ILE A 6 -4.22 -41.63 -16.85
CA ILE A 6 -5.43 -41.21 -16.11
C ILE A 6 -6.19 -40.13 -16.88
N ALA A 7 -5.48 -39.17 -17.47
CA ALA A 7 -6.08 -38.13 -18.31
C ALA A 7 -6.89 -38.73 -19.48
N ARG A 8 -6.40 -39.79 -20.12
CA ARG A 8 -7.12 -40.42 -21.26
C ARG A 8 -8.42 -41.12 -20.87
N VAL A 9 -8.52 -41.67 -19.65
CA VAL A 9 -9.74 -42.35 -19.16
C VAL A 9 -10.80 -41.33 -18.75
N LEU A 10 -10.39 -40.19 -18.19
CA LEU A 10 -11.30 -39.11 -17.84
C LEU A 10 -11.88 -38.42 -19.10
N ILE A 11 -11.12 -38.32 -20.21
CA ILE A 11 -11.57 -37.72 -21.49
C ILE A 11 -12.73 -38.50 -22.10
N SER A 12 -12.73 -39.83 -22.00
CA SER A 12 -13.79 -40.67 -22.56
C SER A 12 -15.12 -40.63 -21.82
N LEU A 13 -15.18 -40.09 -20.59
CA LEU A 13 -16.38 -40.14 -19.74
C LEU A 13 -17.14 -38.82 -19.66
N GLY A 14 -16.70 -37.75 -20.32
CA GLY A 14 -17.40 -36.45 -20.31
C GLY A 14 -17.49 -35.80 -18.92
N LEU A 15 -16.63 -36.22 -17.98
CA LEU A 15 -16.62 -35.77 -16.58
C LEU A 15 -15.55 -34.69 -16.31
N TRP A 16 -15.05 -34.01 -17.35
CA TRP A 16 -14.09 -32.90 -17.17
C TRP A 16 -14.73 -31.67 -16.52
N ASP A 17 -16.04 -31.49 -16.70
CA ASP A 17 -16.76 -30.30 -16.23
C ASP A 17 -17.13 -30.34 -14.74
N LEU A 18 -16.69 -31.34 -13.96
CA LEU A 18 -17.15 -31.53 -12.57
C LEU A 18 -16.07 -31.44 -11.48
N ALA A 19 -14.82 -31.08 -11.80
CA ALA A 19 -13.78 -30.99 -10.76
C ALA A 19 -12.63 -30.01 -11.01
N MET A 20 -12.82 -28.94 -11.80
CA MET A 20 -11.87 -27.83 -11.87
C MET A 20 -12.61 -26.50 -12.01
N GLY A 21 -13.35 -26.10 -10.97
CA GLY A 21 -13.50 -24.67 -10.76
C GLY A 21 -12.08 -24.11 -10.61
N SER A 22 -11.61 -23.33 -11.57
CA SER A 22 -10.43 -22.50 -11.37
C SER A 22 -10.77 -21.53 -10.24
N LEU A 23 -10.48 -21.93 -8.99
CA LEU A 23 -10.43 -20.98 -7.90
C LEU A 23 -9.23 -20.10 -8.20
N ASN A 24 -9.46 -19.04 -8.98
CA ASN A 24 -8.46 -18.01 -9.23
C ASN A 24 -7.96 -17.55 -7.85
N PRO A 25 -6.63 -17.44 -7.66
CA PRO A 25 -6.09 -16.98 -6.39
C PRO A 25 -6.70 -15.64 -6.00
N THR A 26 -6.95 -15.43 -4.70
CA THR A 26 -7.42 -14.13 -4.21
C THR A 26 -6.44 -13.04 -4.65
N PRO A 27 -6.91 -11.98 -5.33
CA PRO A 27 -6.06 -10.88 -5.76
C PRO A 27 -5.29 -10.25 -4.60
N VAL A 28 -4.13 -9.69 -4.91
CA VAL A 28 -3.30 -8.94 -3.95
C VAL A 28 -3.25 -7.49 -4.36
N VAL A 29 -3.47 -6.59 -3.41
CA VAL A 29 -3.27 -5.14 -3.59
C VAL A 29 -2.08 -4.73 -2.74
N ILE A 30 -1.12 -4.02 -3.32
CA ILE A 30 0.10 -3.56 -2.65
C ILE A 30 0.11 -2.04 -2.54
N TRP A 31 0.56 -1.50 -1.41
CA TRP A 31 0.89 -0.09 -1.27
C TRP A 31 2.33 0.07 -0.78
N HIS A 32 3.15 0.73 -1.59
CA HIS A 32 4.55 0.99 -1.31
C HIS A 32 4.78 1.97 -0.14
N GLY A 33 6.03 2.04 0.30
CA GLY A 33 6.47 2.95 1.36
C GLY A 33 6.97 4.29 0.83
N MET A 34 7.49 5.10 1.77
CA MET A 34 8.15 6.37 1.49
C MET A 34 9.37 6.17 0.59
N GLY A 35 9.51 6.98 -0.46
CA GLY A 35 10.67 6.98 -1.36
C GLY A 35 10.74 5.79 -2.33
N ASP A 36 9.64 5.06 -2.48
CA ASP A 36 9.51 3.96 -3.42
C ASP A 36 8.32 4.19 -4.37
N SER A 37 8.11 3.29 -5.32
CA SER A 37 7.00 3.33 -6.29
C SER A 37 6.65 1.93 -6.79
N CYS A 38 5.55 1.81 -7.54
CA CYS A 38 5.17 0.54 -8.17
C CYS A 38 6.20 0.01 -9.18
N ASP A 39 6.86 0.90 -9.91
CA ASP A 39 7.93 0.56 -10.87
C ASP A 39 9.32 0.46 -10.18
N GLY A 40 9.39 0.70 -8.87
CA GLY A 40 10.60 0.68 -8.07
C GLY A 40 10.86 -0.69 -7.44
N SER A 41 11.10 -0.72 -6.13
CA SER A 41 11.38 -1.97 -5.43
C SER A 41 10.17 -2.92 -5.39
N MET A 42 8.96 -2.38 -5.50
CA MET A 42 7.72 -3.15 -5.54
C MET A 42 7.58 -4.02 -6.78
N ALA A 43 8.20 -3.67 -7.91
CA ALA A 43 8.18 -4.53 -9.10
C ALA A 43 8.73 -5.93 -8.76
N ASN A 44 9.85 -6.01 -8.03
CA ASN A 44 10.42 -7.28 -7.58
C ASN A 44 9.50 -8.03 -6.61
N VAL A 45 8.77 -7.31 -5.75
CA VAL A 45 7.82 -7.92 -4.81
C VAL A 45 6.64 -8.52 -5.56
N ILE A 46 6.13 -7.82 -6.58
CA ILE A 46 5.06 -8.30 -7.47
C ILE A 46 5.52 -9.57 -8.19
N ASP A 47 6.72 -9.57 -8.76
CA ASP A 47 7.30 -10.72 -9.46
C ASP A 47 7.35 -11.94 -8.52
N VAL A 48 7.90 -11.79 -7.31
CA VAL A 48 7.96 -12.87 -6.32
C VAL A 48 6.57 -13.41 -5.97
N ILE A 49 5.57 -12.53 -5.78
CA ILE A 49 4.20 -12.96 -5.47
C ILE A 49 3.61 -13.77 -6.63
N GLN A 50 3.86 -13.35 -7.87
CA GLN A 50 3.34 -14.02 -9.06
C GLN A 50 4.05 -15.34 -9.37
N GLU A 51 5.34 -15.45 -9.06
CA GLU A 51 6.12 -16.69 -9.13
C GLU A 51 5.62 -17.72 -8.12
N GLU A 52 5.39 -17.30 -6.87
CA GLU A 52 4.95 -18.20 -5.79
C GLU A 52 3.45 -18.54 -5.86
N ILE A 53 2.63 -17.69 -6.49
CA ILE A 53 1.19 -17.89 -6.62
C ILE A 53 0.76 -17.77 -8.09
N PRO A 54 0.94 -18.83 -8.90
CA PRO A 54 0.63 -18.77 -10.32
C PRO A 54 -0.82 -18.37 -10.60
N GLY A 55 -0.99 -17.36 -11.46
CA GLY A 55 -2.31 -16.86 -11.87
C GLY A 55 -2.94 -15.83 -10.93
N VAL A 56 -2.23 -15.38 -9.89
CA VAL A 56 -2.71 -14.28 -9.03
C VAL A 56 -2.67 -12.95 -9.77
N TYR A 57 -3.73 -12.16 -9.62
CA TYR A 57 -3.73 -10.75 -10.02
C TYR A 57 -3.12 -9.91 -8.89
N VAL A 58 -2.12 -9.09 -9.23
CA VAL A 58 -1.49 -8.16 -8.28
C VAL A 58 -1.70 -6.73 -8.79
N HIS A 59 -2.32 -5.90 -7.96
CA HIS A 59 -2.50 -4.48 -8.21
C HIS A 59 -1.58 -3.69 -7.28
N CYS A 60 -0.74 -2.81 -7.83
CA CYS A 60 0.04 -1.88 -7.04
C CYS A 60 -0.62 -0.50 -7.06
N ILE A 61 -0.95 0.01 -5.88
CA ILE A 61 -1.52 1.35 -5.73
C ILE A 61 -0.39 2.35 -5.95
N SER A 62 -0.62 3.22 -6.94
CA SER A 62 0.21 4.37 -7.26
C SER A 62 -0.64 5.63 -7.14
N ALA A 63 -0.13 6.67 -6.48
CA ALA A 63 -0.89 7.91 -6.31
C ALA A 63 -0.75 8.85 -7.51
N GLU A 64 0.30 8.69 -8.32
CA GLU A 64 0.57 9.50 -9.51
C GLU A 64 1.16 8.64 -10.63
N THR A 65 0.86 8.93 -11.89
CA THR A 65 1.40 8.13 -13.01
C THR A 65 2.89 8.40 -13.22
N GLY A 66 3.71 7.35 -13.11
CA GLY A 66 5.13 7.32 -13.45
C GLY A 66 6.07 7.22 -12.24
N PHE A 67 7.19 6.52 -12.41
CA PHE A 67 8.16 6.22 -11.34
C PHE A 67 8.53 7.43 -10.44
N LEU A 68 8.95 8.55 -11.03
CA LEU A 68 9.44 9.71 -10.26
C LEU A 68 8.31 10.46 -9.53
N THR A 69 7.16 10.58 -10.17
CA THR A 69 5.98 11.29 -9.64
C THR A 69 5.31 10.45 -8.55
N ASP A 70 5.21 9.14 -8.73
CA ASP A 70 4.74 8.20 -7.70
C ASP A 70 5.66 8.23 -6.47
N THR A 71 6.97 8.15 -6.70
CA THR A 71 7.98 8.28 -5.64
C THR A 71 7.86 9.62 -4.90
N ALA A 72 7.72 10.73 -5.62
CA ALA A 72 7.57 12.05 -5.02
C ALA A 72 6.26 12.18 -4.22
N SER A 73 5.16 11.60 -4.72
CA SER A 73 3.85 11.63 -4.05
C SER A 73 3.86 10.91 -2.70
N SER A 74 4.79 9.97 -2.49
CA SER A 74 4.99 9.33 -1.18
C SER A 74 5.53 10.28 -0.11
N PHE A 75 6.13 11.41 -0.51
CA PHE A 75 6.58 12.48 0.37
C PHE A 75 5.59 13.66 0.40
N PHE A 76 5.11 14.06 -0.77
CA PHE A 76 4.35 15.28 -0.96
C PHE A 76 2.91 15.01 -1.35
N GLY A 77 1.98 15.68 -0.67
CA GLY A 77 0.55 15.61 -0.95
C GLY A 77 -0.30 15.45 0.31
N ASP A 78 -1.59 15.20 0.09
CA ASP A 78 -2.60 14.95 1.12
C ASP A 78 -2.95 13.46 1.12
N LEU A 79 -2.63 12.77 2.21
CA LEU A 79 -2.87 11.34 2.37
C LEU A 79 -4.36 11.01 2.31
N ASN A 80 -5.24 11.91 2.77
CA ASN A 80 -6.67 11.67 2.70
C ASN A 80 -7.14 11.61 1.24
N GLN A 81 -6.60 12.48 0.39
CA GLN A 81 -6.89 12.48 -1.05
C GLN A 81 -6.30 11.25 -1.74
N GLN A 82 -5.09 10.81 -1.36
CA GLN A 82 -4.49 9.58 -1.88
C GLN A 82 -5.34 8.35 -1.53
N ILE A 83 -5.82 8.24 -0.29
CA ILE A 83 -6.74 7.16 0.12
C ILE A 83 -8.04 7.21 -0.68
N GLU A 84 -8.60 8.40 -0.89
CA GLU A 84 -9.83 8.56 -1.66
C GLU A 84 -9.64 8.19 -3.15
N SER A 85 -8.50 8.54 -3.75
CA SER A 85 -8.16 8.15 -5.12
C SER A 85 -8.02 6.64 -5.23
N ALA A 86 -7.20 6.04 -4.37
CA ALA A 86 -7.02 4.59 -4.32
C ALA A 86 -8.36 3.86 -4.13
N CYS A 87 -9.27 4.40 -3.31
CA CYS A 87 -10.63 3.91 -3.15
C CYS A 87 -11.37 3.75 -4.48
N ARG A 88 -11.35 4.81 -5.30
CA ARG A 88 -12.02 4.85 -6.61
C ARG A 88 -11.34 3.91 -7.59
N ASP A 89 -10.01 3.91 -7.61
CA ASP A 89 -9.23 3.09 -8.55
C ASP A 89 -9.47 1.60 -8.30
N LEU A 90 -9.45 1.16 -7.04
CA LEU A 90 -9.78 -0.22 -6.68
C LEU A 90 -11.25 -0.57 -6.98
N ALA A 91 -12.19 0.37 -6.78
CA ALA A 91 -13.61 0.15 -7.11
C ALA A 91 -13.85 -0.03 -8.62
N MET A 92 -13.00 0.55 -9.47
CA MET A 92 -13.07 0.42 -10.93
C MET A 92 -12.29 -0.79 -11.46
N THR A 93 -11.59 -1.54 -10.62
CA THR A 93 -10.75 -2.68 -11.03
C THR A 93 -11.54 -4.00 -11.00
N PRO A 94 -11.94 -4.58 -12.16
CA PRO A 94 -12.85 -5.72 -12.20
C PRO A 94 -12.32 -6.99 -11.52
N GLU A 95 -11.00 -7.19 -11.54
CA GLU A 95 -10.32 -8.34 -10.93
C GLU A 95 -10.50 -8.37 -9.41
N LEU A 96 -10.73 -7.22 -8.79
CA LEU A 96 -10.85 -7.08 -7.34
C LEU A 96 -12.29 -7.21 -6.84
N LYS A 97 -13.30 -7.32 -7.72
CA LYS A 97 -14.73 -7.24 -7.37
C LYS A 97 -15.17 -8.20 -6.26
N ASP A 98 -14.54 -9.37 -6.19
CA ASP A 98 -14.86 -10.44 -5.23
C ASP A 98 -14.01 -10.37 -3.96
N GLY A 99 -13.22 -9.30 -3.81
CA GLY A 99 -12.34 -9.02 -2.67
C GLY A 99 -10.86 -9.26 -2.96
N TYR A 100 -10.01 -8.83 -2.02
CA TYR A 100 -8.55 -8.90 -2.16
C TYR A 100 -7.83 -8.96 -0.81
N ILE A 101 -6.54 -9.32 -0.84
CA ILE A 101 -5.61 -9.20 0.29
C ILE A 101 -4.80 -7.92 0.11
N GLY A 102 -4.83 -7.03 1.11
CA GLY A 102 -4.04 -5.81 1.12
C GLY A 102 -2.69 -6.02 1.80
N ILE A 103 -1.60 -5.60 1.15
CA ILE A 103 -0.24 -5.60 1.69
C ILE A 103 0.30 -4.18 1.67
N GLY A 104 0.67 -3.63 2.82
CA GLY A 104 1.24 -2.30 2.92
C GLY A 104 2.64 -2.30 3.52
N PHE A 105 3.59 -1.67 2.85
CA PHE A 105 4.99 -1.57 3.27
C PHE A 105 5.27 -0.21 3.91
N SER A 106 5.90 -0.21 5.09
CA SER A 106 6.22 1.02 5.83
C SER A 106 4.96 1.91 5.95
N GLN A 107 5.01 3.20 5.59
CA GLN A 107 3.83 4.07 5.60
C GLN A 107 2.62 3.51 4.81
N GLY A 108 2.83 2.73 3.75
CA GLY A 108 1.77 2.07 2.99
C GLY A 108 0.92 1.11 3.85
N GLY A 109 1.47 0.56 4.93
CA GLY A 109 0.73 -0.23 5.92
C GLY A 109 -0.30 0.60 6.71
N LEU A 110 0.05 1.85 7.03
CA LEU A 110 -0.89 2.80 7.64
C LEU A 110 -1.96 3.21 6.62
N PHE A 111 -1.57 3.40 5.36
CA PHE A 111 -2.48 3.86 4.29
C PHE A 111 -3.51 2.80 3.97
N MET A 112 -3.08 1.53 3.85
CA MET A 112 -3.96 0.38 3.68
C MET A 112 -4.96 0.23 4.83
N ARG A 113 -4.56 0.51 6.08
CA ARG A 113 -5.51 0.57 7.20
C ARG A 113 -6.54 1.68 7.00
N GLY A 114 -6.11 2.86 6.57
CA GLY A 114 -7.00 3.97 6.23
C GLY A 114 -8.01 3.58 5.14
N LEU A 115 -7.55 2.90 4.10
CA LEU A 115 -8.38 2.38 3.01
C LEU A 115 -9.39 1.34 3.52
N LEU A 116 -8.95 0.36 4.30
CA LEU A 116 -9.84 -0.64 4.93
C LEU A 116 -10.97 0.02 5.74
N GLN A 117 -10.65 1.07 6.50
CA GLN A 117 -11.63 1.75 7.35
C GLN A 117 -12.59 2.64 6.56
N ARG A 118 -12.11 3.31 5.50
CA ARG A 118 -12.88 4.35 4.78
C ARG A 118 -13.61 3.83 3.54
N CYS A 119 -13.10 2.79 2.88
CA CYS A 119 -13.58 2.34 1.57
C CYS A 119 -14.48 1.11 1.59
N HIS A 120 -14.77 0.55 2.77
CA HIS A 120 -15.51 -0.72 2.91
C HIS A 120 -16.92 -0.72 2.27
N ALA A 121 -17.53 0.45 2.10
CA ALA A 121 -18.87 0.59 1.52
C ALA A 121 -18.89 0.86 0.00
N VAL A 122 -17.75 1.27 -0.58
CA VAL A 122 -17.66 1.75 -1.97
C VAL A 122 -16.77 0.87 -2.83
N GLY A 123 -15.70 0.34 -2.26
CA GLY A 123 -14.71 -0.47 -2.97
C GLY A 123 -14.87 -1.98 -2.72
N PRO A 124 -14.06 -2.79 -3.40
CA PRO A 124 -14.00 -4.22 -3.14
C PRO A 124 -13.59 -4.49 -1.69
N ARG A 125 -14.03 -5.63 -1.17
CA ARG A 125 -13.77 -6.01 0.22
C ARG A 125 -12.30 -6.41 0.41
N MET A 126 -11.60 -5.72 1.30
CA MET A 126 -10.30 -6.17 1.78
C MET A 126 -10.51 -7.30 2.79
N GLU A 127 -10.16 -8.54 2.42
CA GLU A 127 -10.37 -9.72 3.27
C GLU A 127 -9.33 -9.83 4.38
N ARG A 128 -8.09 -9.41 4.09
CA ARG A 128 -6.97 -9.42 5.03
C ARG A 128 -6.08 -8.23 4.78
N LEU A 129 -5.54 -7.68 5.86
CA LEU A 129 -4.50 -6.66 5.84
C LEU A 129 -3.21 -7.24 6.40
N ILE A 130 -2.14 -7.18 5.60
CA ILE A 130 -0.77 -7.47 6.01
C ILE A 130 -0.01 -6.15 6.04
N SER A 131 0.39 -5.71 7.23
CA SER A 131 1.20 -4.50 7.39
C SER A 131 2.64 -4.88 7.70
N ILE A 132 3.56 -4.52 6.80
CA ILE A 132 4.99 -4.79 6.94
C ILE A 132 5.67 -3.52 7.42
N GLY A 133 5.89 -3.44 8.74
CA GLY A 133 6.59 -2.31 9.37
C GLY A 133 5.80 -0.98 9.37
N GLY A 134 4.46 -1.03 9.32
CA GLY A 134 3.64 0.18 9.23
C GLY A 134 3.56 0.99 10.53
N PRO A 135 3.66 2.34 10.48
CA PRO A 135 3.60 3.21 11.66
C PRO A 135 2.15 3.45 12.10
N GLN A 136 1.48 2.40 12.61
CA GLN A 136 0.04 2.43 12.86
C GLN A 136 -0.39 3.48 13.90
N ASN A 137 0.50 3.84 14.82
CA ASN A 137 0.30 4.89 15.83
C ASN A 137 1.06 6.19 15.48
N GLY A 138 1.45 6.36 14.23
CA GLY A 138 2.31 7.45 13.79
C GLY A 138 3.78 7.26 14.18
N VAL A 139 4.56 8.32 13.96
CA VAL A 139 5.98 8.43 14.31
C VAL A 139 6.21 9.64 15.20
N VAL A 140 7.27 9.63 16.01
CA VAL A 140 7.65 10.79 16.85
C VAL A 140 8.70 11.68 16.19
N SER A 141 9.21 11.28 15.03
CA SER A 141 10.19 12.00 14.24
C SER A 141 9.99 11.64 12.78
N ILE A 142 10.20 12.60 11.89
CA ILE A 142 10.28 12.33 10.45
C ILE A 142 11.70 11.79 10.19
N PRO A 143 11.89 10.74 9.37
CA PRO A 143 13.23 10.29 9.01
C PRO A 143 13.91 11.36 8.17
N SER A 144 14.57 12.32 8.81
CA SER A 144 15.40 13.30 8.13
C SER A 144 16.84 12.99 8.43
N CYS A 145 17.54 12.56 7.37
CA CYS A 145 18.91 12.95 7.00
C CYS A 145 19.50 11.92 6.03
N PRO A 146 18.97 11.83 4.80
CA PRO A 146 19.59 11.06 3.73
C PRO A 146 20.87 11.72 3.17
N VAL A 147 21.20 12.95 3.60
CA VAL A 147 22.36 13.72 3.17
C VAL A 147 23.45 13.74 4.25
N PRO A 148 24.74 13.72 3.88
CA PRO A 148 25.85 13.79 4.83
C PRO A 148 25.99 15.21 5.39
N ILE A 149 25.10 15.58 6.29
CA ILE A 149 25.17 16.81 7.09
C ILE A 149 25.60 16.46 8.52
N SER A 150 26.15 17.44 9.24
CA SER A 150 26.53 17.22 10.64
C SER A 150 25.30 16.84 11.48
N SER A 151 25.48 15.94 12.45
CA SER A 151 24.41 15.48 13.35
C SER A 151 23.68 16.65 14.04
N THR A 152 24.41 17.72 14.38
CA THR A 152 23.84 18.94 14.96
C THR A 152 22.93 19.67 13.99
N LEU A 153 23.31 19.81 12.72
CA LEU A 153 22.48 20.50 11.72
C LEU A 153 21.24 19.67 11.38
N CYS A 154 21.39 18.35 11.32
CA CYS A 154 20.28 17.41 11.17
C CYS A 154 19.22 17.60 12.27
N TRP A 155 19.67 17.60 13.53
CA TRP A 155 18.80 17.81 14.69
C TRP A 155 18.07 19.17 14.65
N ILE A 156 18.76 20.24 14.23
CA ILE A 156 18.14 21.57 14.10
C ILE A 156 17.04 21.56 13.03
N LEU A 157 17.29 20.93 11.88
CA LEU A 157 16.32 20.83 10.79
C LEU A 157 15.10 19.99 11.20
N ASP A 158 15.32 18.85 11.85
CA ASP A 158 14.23 18.04 12.42
C ASP A 158 13.35 18.87 13.35
N ARG A 159 13.96 19.54 14.33
CA ARG A 159 13.21 20.34 15.30
C ARG A 159 12.47 21.51 14.65
N SER A 160 13.03 22.07 13.58
CA SER A 160 12.39 23.13 12.79
C SER A 160 11.15 22.61 12.05
N ILE A 161 11.23 21.43 11.41
CA ILE A 161 10.10 20.80 10.73
C ILE A 161 9.01 20.41 11.72
N GLU A 162 9.38 19.84 12.87
CA GLU A 162 8.45 19.50 13.96
C GLU A 162 7.71 20.72 14.50
N SER A 163 8.36 21.89 14.56
CA SER A 163 7.74 23.12 15.05
C SER A 163 6.56 23.58 14.19
N VAL A 164 6.64 23.32 12.88
CA VAL A 164 5.63 23.71 11.89
C VAL A 164 4.74 22.56 11.42
N ALA A 165 4.98 21.34 11.91
CA ALA A 165 4.30 20.12 11.46
C ALA A 165 2.77 20.23 11.49
N TYR A 166 2.21 20.83 12.54
CA TYR A 166 0.77 21.01 12.74
C TYR A 166 0.24 22.32 12.14
N GLN A 167 0.94 22.94 11.20
CA GLN A 167 0.35 24.02 10.43
C GLN A 167 -0.48 23.43 9.29
N GLY A 168 -1.69 23.97 9.07
CA GLY A 168 -2.63 23.40 8.10
C GLY A 168 -2.07 23.28 6.67
N PHE A 169 -1.15 24.17 6.26
CA PHE A 169 -0.50 24.02 4.95
C PHE A 169 0.48 22.83 4.92
N VAL A 170 1.22 22.58 6.01
CA VAL A 170 2.17 21.46 6.13
C VAL A 170 1.40 20.14 6.13
N GLN A 171 0.31 20.08 6.91
CA GLN A 171 -0.60 18.93 6.94
C GLN A 171 -1.24 18.60 5.58
N ARG A 172 -1.29 19.53 4.62
CA ARG A 172 -1.81 19.29 3.27
C ARG A 172 -0.75 19.04 2.20
N MET A 173 0.52 19.33 2.50
CA MET A 173 1.61 19.21 1.52
C MET A 173 2.61 18.11 1.84
N PHE A 174 2.71 17.65 3.09
CA PHE A 174 3.69 16.66 3.51
C PHE A 174 2.99 15.45 4.10
N VAL A 175 3.18 14.30 3.48
CA VAL A 175 2.56 13.04 3.88
C VAL A 175 3.03 12.62 5.28
N GLN A 176 4.32 12.79 5.58
CA GLN A 176 4.92 12.41 6.86
C GLN A 176 4.36 13.24 8.03
N ALA A 177 4.01 14.51 7.79
CA ALA A 177 3.44 15.37 8.81
C ALA A 177 2.05 14.88 9.27
N GLN A 178 1.29 14.22 8.39
CA GLN A 178 -0.09 13.76 8.64
C GLN A 178 -0.17 12.54 9.56
N TYR A 179 0.96 11.95 9.92
CA TYR A 179 1.05 10.92 10.96
C TYR A 179 2.22 11.15 11.92
N LEU A 180 2.74 12.39 11.98
CA LEU A 180 3.71 12.79 13.00
C LEU A 180 2.97 13.08 14.31
N LYS A 181 3.31 12.33 15.35
CA LYS A 181 2.69 12.35 16.66
C LYS A 181 3.73 12.72 17.72
N LEU A 182 3.85 14.02 17.98
CA LEU A 182 4.78 14.58 18.96
C LEU A 182 4.20 14.44 20.39
N PRO A 183 4.86 13.70 21.30
CA PRO A 183 4.33 13.48 22.65
C PRO A 183 4.16 14.76 23.48
N ASP A 184 4.98 15.78 23.23
CA ASP A 184 4.94 17.09 23.88
C ASP A 184 3.90 18.05 23.28
N ARG A 185 3.26 17.67 22.16
CA ARG A 185 2.29 18.48 21.40
C ARG A 185 1.02 17.71 21.03
N LEU A 186 0.58 16.82 21.93
CA LEU A 186 -0.63 16.01 21.74
C LEU A 186 -1.93 16.83 21.57
N PRO A 187 -2.10 18.02 22.19
CA PRO A 187 -3.26 18.85 21.90
C PRO A 187 -3.32 19.24 20.42
N GLU A 188 -2.25 19.78 19.84
CA GLU A 188 -2.22 20.17 18.43
C GLU A 188 -2.34 18.97 17.49
N TYR A 189 -1.74 17.84 17.84
CA TYR A 189 -1.89 16.59 17.09
C TYR A 189 -3.34 16.14 16.94
N ARG A 190 -4.21 16.40 17.94
CA ARG A 190 -5.61 15.96 17.91
C ARG A 190 -6.54 16.90 17.14
N GLU A 191 -6.09 18.12 16.85
CA GLU A 191 -6.85 19.11 16.09
C GLU A 191 -6.72 18.92 14.57
N HIS A 192 -5.82 18.02 14.14
CA HIS A 192 -5.55 17.65 12.74
C HIS A 192 -5.84 16.18 12.48
#